data_AF-A0ABD0TPA2-F1
#
_entry.id   AF-A0ABD0TPA2-F1
#
_cell.length_a   1.000
_cell.length_b   1.000
_cell.length_c   1.000
_cell.angle_alpha   90.00
_cell.angle_beta   90.00
_cell.angle_gamma   90.00
#
_symmetry.space_group_name_H-M   'P 1'
#
loop_
_entity.id
_entity.type
_entity.pdbx_description
1 polymer ?
#
loop_
_entity_poly.entity_id
_entity_poly.type
_entity_poly.pdbx_seq_one_letter_code
_entity_poly.pdbx_strand_id
1 'polypeptide(L)'
;MDEEMSVFEPERTYEPISVCKCLIDQDSSESIFISERKKQILSTVARTESYLRERRIPELVRFLLTKLLSSGSNKPIIYLEKLLNDCMLFRAGHGVAPVLYENRHLEAVVKSFDPGQRGWLSAGQTRRAFVTLGLTPEEPLEDRIPCDVVLNSLRKTQETELYNLLAAGMNMPEFCDDTNSESY
;
A
#
# COMPACT_ATOMS: atom_id res chain seq x y z
N MET A 1 -5.15 88.13 0.48
CA MET A 1 -3.72 88.11 0.12
C MET A 1 -3.23 86.72 0.46
N ASP A 2 -3.01 85.80 -0.45
CA ASP A 2 -3.02 85.83 -1.91
C ASP A 2 -3.34 84.41 -2.41
N GLU A 3 -3.97 84.36 -3.58
CA GLU A 3 -4.19 83.17 -4.39
C GLU A 3 -2.86 82.61 -4.90
N GLU A 4 -2.76 81.28 -5.03
CA GLU A 4 -1.96 80.52 -6.02
C GLU A 4 -1.99 79.03 -5.59
N MET A 5 -2.02 78.01 -6.42
CA MET A 5 -2.12 77.83 -7.87
C MET A 5 -2.42 76.34 -8.06
N SER A 6 -3.32 76.00 -8.98
CA SER A 6 -3.73 74.61 -9.23
C SER A 6 -2.57 73.79 -9.81
N VAL A 7 -2.33 72.59 -9.26
CA VAL A 7 -1.61 71.53 -9.98
C VAL A 7 -2.58 70.36 -10.16
N PHE A 8 -3.04 70.24 -11.40
CA PHE A 8 -3.87 69.16 -11.91
C PHE A 8 -2.99 67.91 -12.03
N GLU A 9 -3.20 66.90 -11.19
CA GLU A 9 -2.69 65.55 -11.45
C GLU A 9 -3.81 64.70 -12.09
N PRO A 10 -3.53 63.96 -13.18
CA PRO A 10 -4.56 63.18 -13.86
C PRO A 10 -5.00 62.00 -12.98
N GLU A 11 -6.31 61.85 -12.79
CA GLU A 11 -6.91 60.68 -12.15
C GLU A 11 -6.44 59.41 -12.87
N ARG A 12 -5.65 58.60 -12.17
CA ARG A 12 -5.29 57.25 -12.63
C ARG A 12 -6.58 56.43 -12.61
N THR A 13 -7.12 56.16 -13.78
CA THR A 13 -8.15 55.13 -13.95
C THR A 13 -7.53 53.78 -13.61
N TYR A 14 -7.78 53.29 -12.40
CA TYR A 14 -7.43 51.93 -12.01
C TYR A 14 -8.40 50.98 -12.73
N GLU A 15 -7.89 50.17 -13.66
CA GLU A 15 -8.66 49.02 -14.14
C GLU A 15 -8.93 48.09 -12.95
N PRO A 16 -10.19 47.65 -12.75
CA PRO A 16 -10.50 46.77 -11.64
C PRO A 16 -9.72 45.47 -11.79
N ILE A 17 -8.94 45.14 -10.76
CA ILE A 17 -8.23 43.86 -10.66
C ILE A 17 -9.29 42.77 -10.76
N SER A 18 -9.20 41.94 -11.80
CA SER A 18 -10.08 40.78 -11.96
C SER A 18 -9.72 39.74 -10.91
N VAL A 19 -10.44 39.78 -9.80
CA VAL A 19 -10.32 38.76 -8.75
C VAL A 19 -10.85 37.43 -9.30
N CYS A 20 -10.11 36.34 -9.10
CA CYS A 20 -10.55 35.00 -9.47
C CYS A 20 -11.94 34.73 -8.88
N LYS A 21 -12.86 34.18 -9.68
CA LYS A 21 -14.19 33.73 -9.25
C LYS A 21 -14.16 32.79 -8.04
N CYS A 22 -13.03 32.13 -7.79
CA CYS A 22 -12.78 31.28 -6.64
C CYS A 22 -12.72 32.01 -5.28
N LEU A 23 -12.69 33.34 -5.27
CA LEU A 23 -12.69 34.17 -4.05
C LEU A 23 -14.02 34.92 -3.84
N ILE A 24 -15.00 34.75 -4.73
CA ILE A 24 -16.34 35.34 -4.64
C ILE A 24 -17.29 34.22 -4.22
N ASP A 25 -17.22 33.82 -2.96
CA ASP A 25 -18.12 32.83 -2.39
C ASP A 25 -19.41 33.51 -1.92
N GLN A 26 -20.46 33.40 -2.74
CA GLN A 26 -21.83 33.18 -2.30
C GLN A 26 -22.64 32.71 -3.53
N ASP A 27 -23.05 31.44 -3.48
CA ASP A 27 -24.06 30.79 -4.33
C ASP A 27 -23.68 30.31 -5.75
N SER A 28 -22.51 29.70 -5.93
CA SER A 28 -22.33 28.77 -7.07
C SER A 28 -21.72 27.43 -6.68
N SER A 29 -22.32 26.76 -5.68
CA SER A 29 -22.28 25.30 -5.66
C SER A 29 -23.19 24.80 -6.78
N GLU A 30 -22.69 24.81 -8.02
CA GLU A 30 -23.34 24.07 -9.09
C GLU A 30 -23.48 22.62 -8.62
N SER A 31 -24.71 22.22 -8.29
CA SER A 31 -24.99 20.84 -7.94
C SER A 31 -24.60 19.98 -9.14
N ILE A 32 -23.52 19.21 -9.00
CA ILE A 32 -23.05 18.33 -10.06
C ILE A 32 -24.13 17.28 -10.24
N PHE A 33 -24.91 17.39 -11.32
CA PHE A 33 -25.94 16.41 -11.66
C PHE A 33 -25.24 15.12 -12.11
N ILE A 34 -24.97 14.23 -11.15
CA ILE A 34 -24.45 12.89 -11.42
C ILE A 34 -25.62 12.07 -11.94
N SER A 35 -25.60 11.74 -13.23
CA SER A 35 -26.62 10.87 -13.83
C SER A 35 -26.69 9.51 -13.12
N GLU A 36 -27.85 8.87 -13.11
CA GLU A 36 -28.02 7.55 -12.47
C GLU A 36 -27.01 6.51 -12.98
N ARG A 37 -26.69 6.54 -14.28
CA ARG A 37 -25.61 5.71 -14.84
C ARG A 37 -24.25 6.00 -14.21
N LYS A 38 -23.91 7.28 -13.97
CA LYS A 38 -22.65 7.65 -13.29
C LYS A 38 -22.68 7.19 -11.82
N LYS A 39 -23.81 7.31 -11.11
CA LYS A 39 -23.94 6.79 -9.74
C LYS A 39 -23.73 5.28 -9.67
N GLN A 40 -24.32 4.51 -10.59
CA GLN A 40 -24.13 3.06 -10.70
C GLN A 40 -22.69 2.65 -11.01
N ILE A 41 -22.02 3.39 -11.91
CA ILE A 41 -20.60 3.14 -12.21
C ILE A 41 -19.74 3.42 -10.97
N LEU A 42 -19.94 4.56 -10.32
CA LEU A 42 -19.20 4.94 -9.12
C LEU A 42 -19.41 3.96 -7.97
N SER A 43 -20.64 3.46 -7.77
CA SER A 43 -20.92 2.44 -6.75
C SER A 43 -20.26 1.10 -7.08
N THR A 44 -20.26 0.70 -8.35
CA THR A 44 -19.58 -0.52 -8.81
C THR A 44 -18.06 -0.42 -8.62
N VAL A 45 -17.47 0.72 -8.97
CA VAL A 45 -16.03 0.99 -8.75
C VAL A 45 -15.71 0.94 -7.26
N ALA A 46 -16.46 1.63 -6.41
CA ALA A 46 -16.25 1.63 -4.96
C ALA A 46 -16.36 0.23 -4.34
N ARG A 47 -17.33 -0.58 -4.80
CA ARG A 47 -17.48 -1.98 -4.35
C ARG A 47 -16.29 -2.84 -4.78
N THR A 48 -15.84 -2.66 -6.02
CA THR A 48 -14.67 -3.38 -6.56
C THR A 48 -13.40 -3.01 -5.81
N GLU A 49 -13.15 -1.72 -5.58
CA GLU A 49 -11.99 -1.23 -4.82
C GLU A 49 -12.00 -1.76 -3.38
N SER A 50 -13.17 -1.75 -2.73
CA SER A 50 -13.31 -2.30 -1.37
C SER A 50 -12.99 -3.79 -1.35
N TYR A 51 -13.55 -4.56 -2.28
CA TYR A 51 -13.27 -6.00 -2.39
C TYR A 51 -11.78 -6.30 -2.59
N LEU A 52 -11.13 -5.59 -3.52
CA LEU A 52 -9.70 -5.76 -3.81
C LEU A 52 -8.82 -5.41 -2.61
N ARG A 53 -9.14 -4.32 -1.92
CA ARG A 53 -8.39 -3.83 -0.76
C ARG A 53 -8.54 -4.72 0.46
N GLU A 54 -9.78 -5.11 0.79
CA GLU A 54 -10.07 -5.94 1.98
C GLU A 54 -9.42 -7.32 1.91
N ARG A 55 -9.33 -7.89 0.69
CA ARG A 55 -8.69 -9.19 0.43
C ARG A 55 -7.22 -9.08 0.06
N ARG A 56 -6.65 -7.86 0.06
CA ARG A 56 -5.25 -7.59 -0.31
C ARG A 56 -4.84 -8.27 -1.62
N ILE A 57 -5.76 -8.28 -2.60
CA ILE A 57 -5.58 -8.97 -3.89
C ILE A 57 -4.38 -8.41 -4.67
N PRO A 58 -4.16 -7.08 -4.77
CA PRO A 58 -2.98 -6.53 -5.44
C PRO A 58 -1.66 -7.04 -4.85
N GLU A 59 -1.55 -7.13 -3.52
CA GLU A 59 -0.38 -7.63 -2.83
C GLU A 59 -0.16 -9.13 -3.05
N LEU A 60 -1.24 -9.92 -3.06
CA LEU A 60 -1.19 -11.34 -3.39
C LEU A 60 -0.69 -11.56 -4.82
N VAL A 61 -1.23 -10.84 -5.79
CA VAL A 61 -0.79 -10.91 -7.19
C VAL A 61 0.70 -10.52 -7.30
N ARG A 62 1.11 -9.44 -6.63
CA ARG A 62 2.53 -9.02 -6.60
C ARG A 62 3.42 -10.11 -6.02
N PHE A 63 3.02 -10.76 -4.94
CA PHE A 63 3.75 -11.87 -4.33
C PHE A 63 3.91 -13.04 -5.32
N LEU A 64 2.81 -13.50 -5.93
CA LEU A 64 2.80 -14.60 -6.89
C LEU A 64 3.71 -14.32 -8.09
N LEU A 65 3.61 -13.11 -8.66
CA LEU A 65 4.46 -12.68 -9.77
C LEU A 65 5.93 -12.60 -9.35
N THR A 66 6.25 -12.10 -8.16
CA THR A 66 7.62 -12.02 -7.66
C THR A 66 8.24 -13.41 -7.53
N LYS A 67 7.49 -14.37 -6.97
CA LYS A 67 7.93 -15.78 -6.85
C LYS A 67 8.13 -16.42 -8.21
N LEU A 68 7.19 -16.22 -9.13
CA LEU A 68 7.27 -16.73 -10.49
C LEU A 68 8.52 -16.20 -11.21
N LEU A 69 8.74 -14.89 -11.20
CA LEU A 69 9.90 -14.25 -11.82
C LEU A 69 11.22 -14.73 -11.21
N SER A 70 11.26 -14.86 -9.88
CA SER A 70 12.45 -15.36 -9.17
C SER A 70 12.76 -16.82 -9.48
N SER A 71 11.74 -17.63 -9.78
CA SER A 71 11.92 -19.05 -10.12
C SER A 71 12.47 -19.27 -11.53
N GLY A 72 12.28 -18.30 -12.45
CA GLY A 72 12.62 -18.47 -13.86
C GLY A 72 11.89 -19.64 -14.54
N SER A 73 10.73 -20.06 -14.02
CA SER A 73 10.02 -21.25 -14.51
C SER A 73 9.59 -21.09 -15.98
N ASN A 74 9.91 -22.09 -16.80
CA ASN A 74 9.43 -22.22 -18.17
C ASN A 74 7.97 -22.71 -18.27
N LYS A 75 7.37 -23.08 -17.13
CA LYS A 75 5.98 -23.54 -17.01
C LYS A 75 5.28 -22.69 -15.94
N PRO A 76 4.98 -21.41 -16.24
CA PRO A 76 4.53 -20.44 -15.24
C PRO A 76 3.21 -20.84 -14.56
N ILE A 77 2.27 -21.40 -15.31
CA ILE A 77 0.96 -21.80 -14.78
C ILE A 77 1.08 -22.95 -13.77
N ILE A 78 1.85 -24.00 -14.11
CA ILE A 78 2.06 -25.15 -13.21
C ILE A 78 2.80 -24.71 -11.94
N TYR A 79 3.76 -23.78 -12.07
CA TYR A 79 4.45 -23.21 -10.91
C TYR A 79 3.48 -22.45 -10.00
N LEU A 80 2.62 -21.60 -10.58
CA LEU A 80 1.64 -20.82 -9.81
C LEU A 80 0.60 -21.71 -9.13
N GLU A 81 0.13 -22.75 -9.80
CA GLU A 81 -0.77 -23.75 -9.20
C GLU A 81 -0.14 -24.39 -7.96
N LYS A 82 1.11 -24.87 -8.09
CA LYS A 82 1.84 -25.43 -6.95
C LYS A 82 2.04 -24.41 -5.84
N LEU A 83 2.44 -23.18 -6.19
CA LEU A 83 2.66 -22.11 -5.21
C LEU A 83 1.38 -21.78 -4.43
N LEU A 84 0.24 -21.72 -5.11
CA LEU A 84 -1.06 -21.51 -4.46
C LEU A 84 -1.42 -22.66 -3.53
N ASN A 85 -1.19 -23.91 -3.96
CA ASN A 85 -1.39 -25.08 -3.09
C ASN A 85 -0.49 -25.01 -1.84
N ASP A 86 0.78 -24.68 -2.01
CA ASP A 86 1.72 -24.50 -0.89
C ASP A 86 1.27 -23.38 0.06
N CYS A 87 0.76 -22.26 -0.47
CA CYS A 87 0.17 -21.18 0.32
C CYS A 87 -1.05 -21.66 1.13
N MET A 88 -1.94 -22.43 0.50
CA MET A 88 -3.15 -22.94 1.15
C MET A 88 -2.82 -23.93 2.26
N LEU A 89 -1.83 -24.81 2.04
CA LEU A 89 -1.31 -25.71 3.06
C LEU A 89 -0.71 -24.91 4.23
N PHE A 90 0.17 -23.95 3.95
CA PHE A 90 0.80 -23.12 4.97
C PHE A 90 -0.24 -22.39 5.82
N ARG A 91 -1.25 -21.78 5.19
CA ARG A 91 -2.34 -21.11 5.88
C ARG A 91 -3.12 -22.05 6.80
N ALA A 92 -3.30 -23.31 6.40
CA ALA A 92 -3.95 -24.34 7.21
C ALA A 92 -3.06 -24.88 8.36
N GLY A 93 -1.84 -24.36 8.53
CA GLY A 93 -0.87 -24.84 9.53
C GLY A 93 -0.08 -26.07 9.08
N HIS A 94 -0.07 -26.37 7.77
CA HIS A 94 0.64 -27.51 7.20
C HIS A 94 1.76 -27.06 6.26
N GLY A 95 2.89 -27.77 6.28
CA GLY A 95 4.01 -27.48 5.38
C GLY A 95 4.80 -26.22 5.77
N VAL A 96 5.63 -25.75 4.84
CA VAL A 96 6.55 -24.63 5.05
C VAL A 96 6.02 -23.40 4.33
N ALA A 97 6.17 -22.23 4.94
CA ALA A 97 5.82 -20.96 4.33
C ALA A 97 6.54 -20.77 2.98
N PRO A 98 5.84 -20.55 1.86
CA PRO A 98 6.46 -20.27 0.56
C PRO A 98 6.99 -18.83 0.48
N VAL A 99 7.91 -18.48 1.37
CA VAL A 99 8.46 -17.14 1.57
C VAL A 99 9.14 -16.54 0.34
N LEU A 100 9.23 -15.21 0.26
CA LEU A 100 9.94 -14.51 -0.81
C LEU A 100 11.46 -14.71 -0.70
N TYR A 101 12.00 -14.60 0.51
CA TYR A 101 13.44 -14.62 0.75
C TYR A 101 13.86 -15.92 1.42
N GLU A 102 14.65 -16.71 0.69
CA GLU A 102 15.35 -17.87 1.25
C GLU A 102 16.36 -17.45 2.33
N ASN A 103 16.74 -18.39 3.18
CA ASN A 103 17.64 -18.14 4.31
C ASN A 103 18.97 -17.48 3.90
N ARG A 104 19.54 -17.89 2.75
CA ARG A 104 20.76 -17.28 2.19
C ARG A 104 20.60 -15.78 1.87
N HIS A 105 19.41 -15.36 1.43
CA HIS A 105 19.14 -13.95 1.12
C HIS A 105 19.06 -13.13 2.42
N LEU A 106 18.39 -13.67 3.45
CA LEU A 106 18.32 -13.02 4.76
C LEU A 106 19.71 -12.90 5.41
N GLU A 107 20.51 -13.96 5.36
CA GLU A 107 21.89 -13.95 5.86
C GLU A 107 22.74 -12.91 5.14
N ALA A 108 22.62 -12.81 3.81
CA ALA A 108 23.34 -11.82 3.03
C ALA A 108 22.97 -10.39 3.43
N VAL A 109 21.67 -10.12 3.66
CA VAL A 109 21.21 -8.82 4.16
C VAL A 109 21.80 -8.54 5.53
N VAL A 110 21.68 -9.45 6.50
CA VAL A 110 22.23 -9.24 7.85
C VAL A 110 23.74 -8.97 7.80
N LYS A 111 24.49 -9.77 7.03
CA LYS A 111 25.95 -9.57 6.84
C LYS A 111 26.27 -8.21 6.22
N SER A 112 25.47 -7.72 5.27
CA SER A 112 25.69 -6.41 4.66
C SER A 112 25.54 -5.24 5.65
N PHE A 113 24.78 -5.43 6.73
CA PHE A 113 24.63 -4.45 7.80
C PHE A 113 25.61 -4.66 8.97
N ASP A 114 26.38 -5.75 9.01
CA ASP A 114 27.50 -5.99 9.92
C ASP A 114 28.83 -6.20 9.16
N PRO A 115 29.33 -5.19 8.42
CA PRO A 115 30.56 -5.32 7.65
C PRO A 115 31.81 -5.59 8.53
N GLY A 116 31.75 -5.21 9.81
CA GLY A 116 32.82 -5.43 10.78
C GLY A 116 32.78 -6.80 11.47
N GLN A 117 31.82 -7.66 11.13
CA GLN A 117 31.62 -8.98 11.76
C GLN A 117 31.58 -8.91 13.30
N ARG A 118 30.93 -7.87 13.83
CA ARG A 118 30.79 -7.67 15.28
C ARG A 118 29.83 -8.66 15.91
N GLY A 119 28.97 -9.29 15.11
CA GLY A 119 27.95 -10.24 15.54
C GLY A 119 26.66 -9.58 16.04
N TRP A 120 26.51 -8.26 15.88
CA TRP A 120 25.32 -7.52 16.29
C TRP A 120 25.07 -6.27 15.42
N LEU A 121 23.80 -5.87 15.35
CA LEU A 121 23.31 -4.70 14.65
C LEU A 121 22.74 -3.67 15.63
N SER A 122 22.91 -2.39 15.34
CA SER A 122 22.18 -1.34 16.06
C SER A 122 20.73 -1.24 15.63
N ALA A 123 19.87 -0.60 16.43
CA ALA A 123 18.47 -0.35 16.09
C ALA A 123 18.29 0.23 14.67
N GLY A 124 19.12 1.21 14.30
CA GLY A 124 19.11 1.83 12.98
C GLY A 124 19.55 0.88 11.85
N GLN A 125 20.53 0.00 12.11
CA GLN A 125 20.96 -1.03 11.15
C GLN A 125 19.88 -2.09 10.96
N THR A 126 19.29 -2.57 12.06
CA THR A 126 18.16 -3.52 12.04
C THR A 126 16.98 -2.96 11.26
N ARG A 127 16.55 -1.72 11.55
CA ARG A 127 15.44 -1.09 10.80
C ARG A 127 15.71 -1.05 9.29
N ARG A 128 16.94 -0.69 8.88
CA ARG A 128 17.31 -0.68 7.46
C ARG A 128 17.34 -2.08 6.84
N ALA A 129 17.76 -3.11 7.59
CA ALA A 129 17.72 -4.49 7.12
C ALA A 129 16.28 -4.94 6.80
N PHE A 130 15.32 -4.62 7.67
CA PHE A 130 13.90 -4.89 7.44
C PHE A 130 13.37 -4.13 6.21
N VAL A 131 13.61 -2.82 6.15
CA VAL A 131 13.15 -1.98 5.02
C VAL A 131 13.74 -2.43 3.68
N THR A 132 15.00 -2.90 3.66
CA THR A 132 15.66 -3.43 2.45
C THR A 132 14.89 -4.62 1.86
N LEU A 133 14.25 -5.42 2.72
CA LEU A 133 13.45 -6.57 2.32
C LEU A 133 11.96 -6.22 2.13
N GLY A 134 11.57 -4.96 2.33
CA GLY A 134 10.17 -4.54 2.32
C GLY A 134 9.37 -5.05 3.52
N LEU A 135 10.05 -5.34 4.64
CA LEU A 135 9.45 -5.80 5.88
C LEU A 135 9.41 -4.67 6.92
N THR A 136 8.51 -4.80 7.89
CA THR A 136 8.37 -3.85 9.00
C THR A 136 8.92 -4.49 10.28
N PRO A 137 9.88 -3.87 10.98
CA PRO A 137 10.38 -4.38 12.25
C PRO A 137 9.34 -4.21 13.36
N GLU A 138 9.31 -5.13 14.32
CA GLU A 138 8.59 -4.95 15.58
C GLU A 138 9.30 -3.88 16.42
N GLU A 139 8.57 -2.88 16.90
CA GLU A 139 9.08 -1.82 17.78
C GLU A 139 8.65 -2.08 19.25
N PRO A 140 9.46 -1.66 20.25
CA PRO A 140 10.73 -0.93 20.16
C PRO A 140 11.93 -1.83 19.83
N LEU A 141 12.95 -1.24 19.19
CA LEU A 141 14.22 -1.93 18.90
C LEU A 141 15.30 -1.54 19.92
N GLU A 142 16.02 -2.54 20.41
CA GLU A 142 17.19 -2.33 21.26
C GLU A 142 18.39 -1.78 20.47
N ASP A 143 19.29 -1.07 21.15
CA ASP A 143 20.48 -0.48 20.53
C ASP A 143 21.53 -1.50 20.08
N ARG A 144 21.47 -2.74 20.58
CA ARG A 144 22.42 -3.80 20.26
C ARG A 144 21.73 -5.15 20.16
N ILE A 145 21.40 -5.56 18.93
CA ILE A 145 20.66 -6.79 18.64
C ILE A 145 21.60 -7.80 17.99
N PRO A 146 21.78 -9.00 18.57
CA PRO A 146 22.59 -10.06 17.95
C PRO A 146 22.12 -10.41 16.52
N CYS A 147 23.06 -10.72 15.63
CA CYS A 147 22.75 -10.96 14.21
C CYS A 147 21.84 -12.17 13.99
N ASP A 148 21.99 -13.22 14.80
CA ASP A 148 21.13 -14.41 14.80
C ASP A 148 19.70 -14.08 15.25
N VAL A 149 19.54 -13.19 16.23
CA VAL A 149 18.23 -12.66 16.65
C VAL A 149 17.59 -11.88 15.51
N VAL A 150 18.32 -10.96 14.86
CA VAL A 150 17.80 -10.22 13.69
C VAL A 150 17.39 -11.17 12.56
N LEU A 151 18.22 -12.17 12.26
CA LEU A 151 17.94 -13.16 11.22
C LEU A 151 16.64 -13.93 11.50
N ASN A 152 16.45 -14.37 12.75
CA ASN A 152 15.23 -15.05 13.16
C ASN A 152 14.01 -14.12 13.12
N SER A 153 14.16 -12.86 13.52
CA SER A 153 13.09 -11.86 13.41
C SER A 153 12.69 -11.63 11.96
N LEU A 154 13.64 -11.47 11.03
CA LEU A 154 13.35 -11.34 9.60
C LEU A 154 12.57 -12.55 9.06
N ARG A 155 12.97 -13.77 9.45
CA ARG A 155 12.29 -15.01 9.06
C ARG A 155 10.84 -15.02 9.57
N LYS A 156 10.66 -14.77 10.87
CA LYS A 156 9.33 -14.77 11.50
C LYS A 156 8.42 -13.69 10.89
N THR A 157 8.95 -12.48 10.66
CA THR A 157 8.16 -11.38 10.10
C THR A 157 7.68 -11.67 8.69
N GLN A 158 8.52 -12.22 7.79
CA GLN A 158 8.03 -12.55 6.44
C GLN A 158 6.98 -13.67 6.44
N GLU A 159 7.10 -14.66 7.33
CA GLU A 159 6.11 -15.73 7.48
C GLU A 159 4.78 -15.17 8.01
N THR A 160 4.86 -14.27 8.98
CA THR A 160 3.69 -13.58 9.55
C THR A 160 3.00 -12.69 8.52
N GLU A 161 3.76 -11.91 7.75
CA GLU A 161 3.22 -11.09 6.65
C GLU A 161 2.54 -11.92 5.57
N LEU A 162 3.16 -13.06 5.18
CA LEU A 162 2.55 -13.99 4.24
C LEU A 162 1.26 -14.58 4.79
N TYR A 163 1.25 -15.00 6.05
CA TYR A 163 0.03 -15.51 6.69
C TYR A 163 -1.09 -14.46 6.69
N ASN A 164 -0.78 -13.23 7.11
CA ASN A 164 -1.72 -12.11 7.13
C ASN A 164 -2.25 -11.77 5.73
N LEU A 165 -1.43 -11.92 4.71
CA LEU A 165 -1.83 -11.76 3.31
C LEU A 165 -2.82 -12.84 2.88
N LEU A 166 -2.55 -14.11 3.21
CA LEU A 166 -3.39 -15.25 2.83
C LEU A 166 -4.70 -15.36 3.62
N ALA A 167 -4.75 -14.76 4.81
CA ALA A 167 -5.93 -14.70 5.67
C ALA A 167 -6.79 -13.44 5.43
N ALA A 168 -6.34 -12.52 4.57
CA ALA A 168 -7.03 -11.25 4.32
C ALA A 168 -8.47 -11.48 3.80
N GLY A 169 -9.44 -10.78 4.40
CA GLY A 169 -10.84 -10.82 4.00
C GLY A 169 -11.61 -12.10 4.36
N MET A 170 -11.03 -13.06 5.09
CA MET A 170 -11.72 -14.30 5.49
C MET A 170 -12.76 -14.12 6.60
N ASN A 171 -12.69 -13.04 7.38
CA ASN A 171 -13.65 -12.75 8.45
C ASN A 171 -14.85 -11.92 7.98
N MET A 172 -14.96 -11.66 6.68
CA MET A 172 -16.07 -10.87 6.12
C MET A 172 -17.22 -11.81 5.74
N PRO A 173 -18.48 -11.50 6.11
CA PRO A 173 -19.62 -12.26 5.63
C PRO A 173 -19.65 -12.22 4.10
N GLU A 174 -19.84 -13.38 3.47
CA GLU A 174 -20.13 -13.44 2.05
C GLU A 174 -21.45 -12.71 1.82
N PHE A 175 -21.41 -11.58 1.10
CA PHE A 175 -22.63 -10.95 0.62
C PHE A 175 -23.25 -11.90 -0.41
N CYS A 176 -24.15 -12.77 0.03
CA CYS A 176 -25.13 -13.40 -0.84
C CYS A 176 -26.08 -12.30 -1.32
N ASP A 177 -25.89 -11.80 -2.54
CA ASP A 177 -26.95 -11.08 -3.26
C ASP A 177 -28.03 -12.10 -3.63
N ASP A 178 -28.89 -12.48 -2.67
CA ASP A 178 -30.18 -13.11 -2.95
C ASP A 178 -31.10 -12.04 -3.54
N THR A 179 -30.88 -11.70 -4.81
CA THR A 179 -31.87 -11.05 -5.66
C THR A 179 -32.41 -12.06 -6.67
N ASN A 180 -32.90 -13.19 -6.15
CA ASN A 180 -33.80 -14.04 -6.91
C ASN A 180 -35.23 -13.51 -6.75
N SER A 181 -35.69 -12.82 -7.80
CA SER A 181 -36.96 -13.08 -8.47
C SER A 181 -38.18 -13.38 -7.58
N GLU A 182 -38.93 -12.34 -7.22
CA GLU A 182 -40.38 -12.43 -7.14
C GLU A 182 -41.00 -11.67 -8.32
N SER A 183 -41.05 -12.37 -9.45
CA SER A 183 -42.11 -12.19 -10.43
C SER A 183 -43.04 -13.37 -10.27
N TYR A 184 -44.23 -13.15 -9.71
CA TYR A 184 -45.54 -13.66 -10.16
C TYR A 184 -46.66 -13.00 -9.36
#